data_AF-A0A2V8JB70-F1
#
_entry.id   AF-A0A2V8JB70-F1
#
_cell.length_a   1.000
_cell.length_b   1.000
_cell.length_c   1.000
_cell.angle_alpha   90.00
_cell.angle_beta   90.00
_cell.angle_gamma   90.00
#
_symmetry.space_group_name_H-M   'P 1'
#
loop_
_entity.id
_entity.type
_entity.pdbx_description
1 polymer ?
#
loop_
_entity_poly.entity_id
_entity_poly.type
_entity_poly.pdbx_seq_one_letter_code
_entity_poly.pdbx_strand_id
1 'polypeptide(L)' 'EGDRVRVWNSFGEVLATLTVSDALRPGVASMAKGLWRRSTFNQWTANALAPDHVDALGGGACYNDARVDIEKAGAS' A
#
# COMPACT_ATOMS: atom_id res chain seq x y z
N GLU A 1 7.37 -6.09 13.64
CA GLU A 1 6.56 -7.26 13.25
C GLU A 1 5.20 -7.20 13.95
N GLY A 2 4.12 -7.58 13.27
CA GLY A 2 2.78 -7.75 13.86
C GLY A 2 1.99 -6.47 14.19
N ASP A 3 2.65 -5.31 14.18
CA ASP A 3 1.99 -4.03 14.44
C ASP A 3 0.94 -3.69 13.37
N ARG A 4 -0.18 -3.12 13.80
CA ARG A 4 -1.13 -2.50 12.88
C ARG A 4 -0.54 -1.17 12.39
N VAL A 5 -0.53 -0.99 11.08
CA VAL A 5 0.01 0.21 10.43
C VAL A 5 -1.02 0.84 9.51
N ARG A 6 -0.87 2.16 9.33
CA ARG A 6 -1.56 2.94 8.30
C ARG A 6 -0.56 3.25 7.20
N VAL A 7 -0.86 2.77 5.99
CA VAL A 7 -0.12 3.08 4.76
C VAL A 7 -0.97 4.06 3.96
N TRP A 8 -0.46 5.23 3.61
CA TRP A 8 -1.29 6.28 3.04
C TRP A 8 -0.53 7.21 2.09
N ASN A 9 -1.30 7.87 1.23
CA ASN A 9 -0.86 8.98 0.38
C ASN A 9 -2.08 9.86 0.01
N SER A 10 -1.93 10.72 -1.00
CA SER A 10 -3.01 11.61 -1.47
C SER A 10 -4.20 10.87 -2.11
N PHE A 11 -4.05 9.60 -2.52
CA PHE A 11 -5.12 8.82 -3.15
C PHE A 11 -5.97 8.07 -2.14
N GLY A 12 -5.40 7.67 -1.00
CA GLY A 12 -6.14 6.97 0.03
C GLY A 12 -5.25 6.35 1.10
N GLU A 13 -5.83 5.40 1.84
CA GLU A 13 -5.13 4.70 2.91
C GLU A 13 -5.54 3.22 3.01
N VAL A 14 -4.61 2.41 3.50
CA VAL A 14 -4.80 0.99 3.79
C VAL A 14 -4.33 0.70 5.21
N LEU A 15 -5.18 0.04 6.00
CA LEU A 15 -4.83 -0.44 7.33
C LEU A 15 -4.46 -1.91 7.27
N ALA A 16 -3.22 -2.26 7.62
CA ALA A 16 -2.68 -3.62 7.47
C ALA A 16 -1.79 -4.02 8.66
N THR A 17 -1.44 -5.30 8.72
CA THR A 17 -0.46 -5.85 9.67
C THR A 17 0.94 -5.76 9.05
N LEU A 18 1.91 -5.25 9.80
CA LEU A 18 3.30 -5.11 9.36
C LEU A 18 4.06 -6.44 9.44
N THR A 19 4.66 -6.84 8.33
CA THR A 19 5.70 -7.88 8.29
C THR A 19 7.04 -7.25 7.91
N VAL A 20 8.07 -7.48 8.71
CA VAL A 20 9.44 -7.05 8.46
C VAL A 20 10.17 -8.17 7.72
N SER A 21 10.83 -7.83 6.61
CA SER A 21 11.53 -8.79 5.76
C SER A 21 12.83 -8.21 5.24
N ASP A 22 13.90 -8.98 5.33
CA ASP A 22 15.22 -8.61 4.79
C ASP A 22 15.29 -8.77 3.26
N ALA A 23 14.22 -9.25 2.61
CA ALA A 23 14.14 -9.37 1.15
C ALA A 23 13.87 -8.04 0.44
N LEU A 24 13.51 -6.99 1.19
CA LEU A 24 13.22 -5.65 0.65
C LEU A 24 14.36 -4.68 0.95
N ARG A 25 14.61 -3.76 0.01
CA ARG A 25 15.58 -2.68 0.22
C ARG A 25 15.03 -1.67 1.25
N PRO A 26 15.89 -0.99 2.02
CA PRO A 26 15.47 0.12 2.86
C PRO A 26 14.66 1.16 2.08
N GLY A 27 13.54 1.60 2.65
CA GLY A 27 12.61 2.55 2.01
C GLY A 27 11.61 1.90 1.03
N VAL A 28 11.58 0.58 0.89
CA VAL A 28 10.61 -0.14 0.05
C VAL A 28 9.61 -0.89 0.92
N ALA A 29 8.32 -0.71 0.63
CA ALA A 29 7.23 -1.53 1.15
C ALA A 29 6.60 -2.34 0.04
N SER A 30 6.07 -3.52 0.37
CA SER A 30 5.37 -4.39 -0.58
C SER A 30 4.01 -4.80 -0.03
N MET A 31 3.01 -4.83 -0.90
CA MET A 31 1.68 -5.34 -0.62
C MET A 31 1.25 -6.22 -1.79
N ALA A 32 0.67 -7.39 -1.49
CA ALA A 32 0.26 -8.33 -2.53
C ALA A 32 -0.80 -7.72 -3.46
N LYS A 33 -0.54 -7.78 -4.78
CA LYS A 33 -1.55 -7.49 -5.80
C LYS A 33 -2.63 -8.58 -5.77
N GLY A 34 -3.89 -8.18 -5.96
CA GLY A 34 -5.02 -9.12 -5.97
C GLY A 34 -5.44 -9.63 -4.60
N LEU A 35 -5.00 -8.96 -3.51
CA LEU A 35 -5.44 -9.25 -2.17
C LEU A 35 -6.97 -9.15 -2.05
N TRP A 36 -7.60 -10.10 -1.35
CA TRP A 36 -9.02 -9.98 -1.00
C TRP A 36 -9.21 -8.83 -0.02
N ARG A 37 -10.26 -8.03 -0.20
CA ARG A 37 -10.54 -6.87 0.68
C ARG A 37 -10.58 -7.21 2.16
N ARG A 38 -11.07 -8.41 2.52
CA ARG A 38 -11.16 -8.87 3.91
C ARG A 38 -9.79 -9.04 4.59
N SER A 39 -8.70 -9.10 3.83
CA SER A 39 -7.35 -9.24 4.37
C SER A 39 -6.78 -7.95 4.98
N THR A 40 -7.46 -6.81 4.83
CA THR A 40 -7.07 -5.53 5.46
C THR A 40 -8.15 -5.02 6.40
N PHE A 41 -7.77 -4.19 7.37
CA PHE A 41 -8.69 -3.76 8.43
C PHE A 41 -9.75 -2.76 7.91
N ASN A 42 -9.42 -1.95 6.91
CA ASN A 42 -10.34 -0.98 6.31
C ASN A 42 -10.92 -1.44 4.96
N GLN A 43 -10.76 -2.72 4.60
CA GLN A 43 -11.28 -3.33 3.37
C GLN A 43 -10.76 -2.72 2.06
N TRP A 44 -9.72 -1.88 2.12
CA TRP A 44 -9.00 -1.36 0.95
C TRP A 44 -7.71 -2.15 0.70
N THR A 45 -7.25 -2.16 -0.55
CA THR A 45 -6.05 -2.89 -0.96
C THR A 45 -5.05 -1.93 -1.59
N ALA A 46 -3.89 -2.43 -2.03
CA ALA A 46 -2.84 -1.62 -2.65
C ALA A 46 -3.33 -0.67 -3.76
N ASN A 47 -4.41 -1.04 -4.48
CA ASN A 47 -4.99 -0.19 -5.52
C ASN A 47 -5.56 1.13 -5.01
N ALA A 48 -5.91 1.25 -3.71
CA ALA A 48 -6.33 2.53 -3.12
C ALA A 48 -5.21 3.56 -3.05
N LEU A 49 -3.95 3.13 -3.23
CA LEU A 49 -2.75 3.95 -3.18
C LEU A 49 -2.17 4.23 -4.57
N ALA A 50 -2.73 3.60 -5.61
CA ALA A 50 -2.25 3.71 -6.99
C ALA A 50 -2.89 4.92 -7.68
N PRO A 51 -2.13 5.63 -8.54
CA PRO A 51 -2.69 6.66 -9.38
C PRO A 51 -3.71 6.09 -10.37
N ASP A 52 -4.70 6.91 -10.73
CA ASP A 52 -5.74 6.60 -11.72
C ASP A 52 -5.38 7.02 -13.16
N HIS A 53 -4.23 7.67 -13.35
CA HIS A 53 -3.71 8.02 -14.67
C HIS A 53 -2.94 6.86 -15.31
N VAL A 54 -2.76 6.98 -16.63
CA VAL A 54 -1.93 6.08 -17.44
C VAL A 54 -0.67 6.80 -17.89
N ASP A 55 0.36 6.03 -18.22
CA ASP A 55 1.57 6.55 -18.84
C ASP A 55 1.25 7.33 -20.13
N ALA A 56 1.87 8.49 -20.28
CA ALA A 56 1.58 9.43 -21.36
C ALA A 56 2.04 8.94 -22.74
N LEU A 57 3.06 8.07 -22.80
CA LEU A 57 3.65 7.62 -24.06
C LEU A 57 2.98 6.33 -24.58
N GLY A 58 2.73 5.38 -23.68
CA GLY A 58 2.26 4.04 -24.02
C GLY A 58 0.87 3.68 -23.50
N GLY A 59 0.24 4.54 -22.68
CA GLY A 59 -1.09 4.27 -22.11
C GLY A 59 -1.13 3.13 -21.08
N GLY A 60 0.04 2.74 -20.54
CA GLY A 60 0.17 1.69 -19.55
C GLY A 60 -0.30 2.12 -18.15
N ALA A 61 -0.76 1.17 -17.34
CA ALA A 61 -1.17 1.46 -15.96
C ALA A 61 0.03 1.71 -15.04
N CYS A 62 -0.05 2.75 -14.21
CA CYS A 62 1.01 3.16 -13.29
C CYS A 62 0.86 2.62 -11.86
N TYR A 63 0.32 1.41 -11.68
CA TYR A 63 -0.06 0.88 -10.36
C TYR A 63 1.11 0.68 -9.37
N ASN A 64 2.36 0.62 -9.85
CA ASN A 64 3.54 0.54 -8.99
C ASN A 64 4.13 1.92 -8.62
N ASP A 65 3.65 3.00 -9.24
CA ASP A 65 4.06 4.37 -8.90
C ASP A 65 3.25 4.89 -7.71
N ALA A 66 3.45 4.25 -6.56
CA ALA A 66 2.75 4.55 -5.32
C ALA A 66 3.76 4.95 -4.25
N ARG A 67 4.03 6.25 -4.14
CA ARG A 67 4.74 6.80 -2.99
C ARG A 67 3.78 6.88 -1.81
N VAL A 68 4.22 6.39 -0.66
CA VAL A 68 3.41 6.28 0.54
C VAL A 68 4.24 6.60 1.77
N ASP A 69 3.55 7.09 2.79
CA ASP A 69 4.05 7.12 4.16
C ASP A 69 3.45 5.96 4.96
N ILE A 70 4.17 5.51 5.98
CA ILE A 70 3.77 4.41 6.85
C ILE A 70 3.96 4.85 8.30
N GLU A 71 2.91 4.71 9.10
CA GLU A 71 2.97 4.95 10.53
C GLU A 71 2.27 3.84 11.32
N LYS A 72 2.60 3.72 12.59
CA LYS A 72 1.87 2.85 13.51
C LYS A 72 0.44 3.37 13.64
N ALA A 73 -0.54 2.51 13.40
CA ALA A 73 -1.93 2.88 13.61
C ALA A 73 -2.17 3.07 15.11
N GLY A 74 -2.88 4.14 15.49
CA GLY A 74 -3.29 4.34 16.88
C GLY A 74 -4.10 3.16 17.40
N ALA A 75 -4.06 2.94 18.71
CA ALA A 75 -4.99 2.02 19.36
C ALA A 75 -6.43 2.49 19.07
N SER A 76 -7.25 1.59 18.54
CA SER A 76 -8.70 1.79 18.41
C SER A 76 -9.39 1.56 19.75
#